data_AF-A0A7M7NDG7-F1
#
_entry.id   AF-A0A7M7NDG7-F1
#
_cell.length_a   1.000
_cell.length_b   1.000
_cell.length_c   1.000
_cell.angle_alpha   90.00
_cell.angle_beta   90.00
_cell.angle_gamma   90.00
#
_symmetry.space_group_name_H-M   'P 1'
#
loop_
_entity.id
_entity.type
_entity.pdbx_description
1 polymer ?
#
loop_
_entity_poly.entity_id
_entity_poly.type
_entity_poly.pdbx_seq_one_letter_code
_entity_poly.pdbx_strand_id
1 'polypeptide(L)'
;MAVAPDKNENIQVVELPIIGHLSQDLRPDFLPLAIPEDISERLERVHGNPAVWWIGQIMTYILRPQPQLQEFMDKETAALGFTHPIVGIHVRRTDKLIRDAKFHGIEEYMVYTEEFYQELEKRQAVPVRRIFLATDEASLLEEAKKK
;
A
#
# COMPACT_ATOMS: atom_id res chain seq x y z
N MET A 1 4.27 27.86 -16.70
CA MET A 1 3.24 27.11 -17.46
C MET A 1 3.88 25.79 -17.83
N ALA A 2 3.33 24.66 -17.39
CA ALA A 2 3.83 23.35 -17.79
C ALA A 2 3.66 23.23 -19.31
N VAL A 3 4.76 23.01 -20.03
CA VAL A 3 4.77 22.82 -21.49
C VAL A 3 4.89 21.31 -21.75
N ALA A 4 4.38 20.86 -22.89
CA ALA A 4 4.40 19.47 -23.31
C ALA A 4 5.83 18.86 -23.20
N PRO A 5 5.97 17.57 -22.84
CA PRO A 5 7.27 16.97 -22.50
C PRO A 5 8.35 17.14 -23.59
N ASP A 6 7.95 17.06 -24.85
CA ASP A 6 8.75 17.26 -26.07
C ASP A 6 9.31 18.67 -26.23
N LYS A 7 8.69 19.67 -25.59
CA LYS A 7 9.12 21.08 -25.65
C LYS A 7 10.05 21.47 -24.50
N ASN A 8 10.32 20.54 -23.58
CA ASN A 8 11.16 20.78 -22.42
C ASN A 8 12.62 20.34 -22.62
N GLU A 9 13.00 19.82 -23.79
CA GLU A 9 14.33 19.24 -24.06
C GLU A 9 15.50 20.19 -23.74
N ASN A 10 15.31 21.49 -23.96
CA ASN A 10 16.34 22.52 -23.72
C ASN A 10 16.16 23.27 -22.38
N ILE A 11 15.29 22.77 -21.50
CA ILE A 11 15.01 23.39 -20.20
C ILE A 11 15.74 22.61 -19.11
N GLN A 12 16.66 23.28 -18.40
CA GLN A 12 17.45 22.64 -17.35
C GLN A 12 16.61 22.24 -16.12
N VAL A 13 15.61 23.04 -15.76
CA VAL A 13 14.76 22.83 -14.58
C VAL A 13 13.30 22.96 -14.99
N VAL A 14 12.54 21.87 -14.82
CA VAL A 14 11.11 21.82 -15.14
C VAL A 14 10.33 21.68 -13.84
N GLU A 15 9.40 22.60 -13.59
CA GLU A 15 8.47 22.52 -12.46
C GLU A 15 7.26 21.67 -12.85
N LEU A 16 7.07 20.56 -12.14
CA LEU A 16 5.96 19.64 -12.39
C LEU A 16 4.79 19.93 -11.43
N PRO A 17 3.59 20.32 -11.92
CA PRO A 17 2.42 20.51 -11.08
C PRO A 17 1.78 19.17 -10.69
N ILE A 18 0.84 19.21 -9.76
CA ILE A 18 0.03 18.03 -9.41
C ILE A 18 -0.77 17.54 -10.62
N ILE A 19 -1.01 16.22 -10.69
CA ILE A 19 -1.65 15.57 -11.84
C ILE A 19 -3.04 16.14 -12.19
N GLY A 20 -3.79 16.62 -11.19
CA GLY A 20 -5.11 17.23 -11.39
C GLY A 20 -5.06 18.56 -12.15
N HIS A 21 -3.90 19.24 -12.19
CA HIS A 21 -3.70 20.48 -12.92
C HIS A 21 -3.01 20.27 -14.28
N LEU A 22 -2.64 19.03 -14.62
CA LEU A 22 -2.11 18.70 -15.94
C LEU A 22 -3.27 18.39 -16.88
N SER A 23 -3.39 19.19 -17.94
CA SER A 23 -4.33 18.90 -19.04
C SER A 23 -3.94 17.59 -19.72
N GLN A 24 -4.93 16.90 -20.31
CA GLN A 24 -4.73 15.54 -20.84
C GLN A 24 -3.66 15.48 -21.94
N ASP A 25 -3.58 16.52 -22.76
CA ASP A 25 -2.61 16.71 -23.84
C ASP A 25 -1.17 16.95 -23.33
N LEU A 26 -1.01 17.30 -22.06
CA LEU A 26 0.29 17.51 -21.41
C LEU A 26 0.73 16.31 -20.56
N ARG A 27 -0.08 15.24 -20.51
CA ARG A 27 0.25 14.05 -19.73
C ARG A 27 1.30 13.22 -20.46
N PRO A 28 2.43 12.91 -19.81
CA PRO A 28 3.45 12.06 -20.41
C PRO A 28 3.05 10.58 -20.37
N ASP A 29 3.75 9.78 -21.19
CA ASP A 29 3.53 8.32 -21.26
C ASP A 29 4.00 7.56 -20.00
N PHE A 30 4.86 8.17 -19.19
CA PHE A 30 5.38 7.58 -17.94
C PHE A 30 4.41 7.70 -16.76
N LEU A 31 3.13 7.45 -17.00
CA LEU A 31 2.08 7.40 -15.98
C LEU A 31 1.63 5.95 -15.72
N PRO A 32 1.26 5.61 -14.48
CA PRO A 32 0.60 4.33 -14.21
C PRO A 32 -0.66 4.17 -15.08
N LEU A 33 -0.97 2.98 -15.57
CA LEU A 33 -0.39 1.67 -15.20
C LEU A 33 0.76 1.20 -16.12
N ALA A 34 1.38 2.09 -16.90
CA ALA A 34 2.49 1.72 -17.77
C ALA A 34 3.72 1.22 -16.97
N ILE A 35 4.47 0.31 -17.58
CA ILE A 35 5.75 -0.20 -17.09
C ILE A 35 6.82 0.00 -18.18
N PRO A 36 8.12 0.05 -17.82
CA PRO A 36 9.18 0.17 -18.81
C PRO A 36 9.23 -1.04 -19.75
N GLU A 37 9.32 -0.78 -21.05
CA GLU A 37 9.28 -1.82 -22.09
C GLU A 37 10.41 -2.83 -21.95
N ASP A 38 11.62 -2.37 -21.59
CA ASP A 38 12.84 -3.16 -21.49
C ASP A 38 12.81 -4.24 -20.39
N ILE A 39 11.96 -4.06 -19.37
CA ILE A 39 11.77 -5.04 -18.28
C ILE A 39 10.41 -5.74 -18.31
N SER A 40 9.52 -5.33 -19.21
CA SER A 40 8.11 -5.76 -19.24
C SER A 40 7.94 -7.28 -19.27
N GLU A 41 8.54 -7.96 -20.25
CA GLU A 41 8.45 -9.42 -20.39
C GLU A 41 8.96 -10.18 -19.16
N ARG A 42 10.04 -9.69 -18.55
CA ARG A 42 10.61 -10.33 -17.36
C ARG A 42 9.69 -10.15 -16.17
N LEU A 43 9.12 -8.97 -16.03
CA LEU A 43 8.26 -8.62 -14.92
C LEU A 43 6.94 -9.39 -14.96
N GLU A 44 6.33 -9.51 -16.15
CA GLU A 44 5.11 -10.29 -16.37
C GLU A 44 5.29 -11.79 -16.06
N ARG A 45 6.50 -12.33 -16.28
CA ARG A 45 6.81 -13.73 -15.93
C ARG A 45 6.88 -13.97 -14.41
N VAL A 46 7.18 -12.96 -13.60
CA VAL A 46 7.45 -13.13 -12.16
C VAL A 46 6.42 -12.47 -11.24
N HIS A 47 5.61 -11.54 -11.73
CA HIS A 47 4.70 -10.77 -10.90
C HIS A 47 3.29 -10.71 -11.50
N GLY A 48 2.27 -11.08 -10.72
CA GLY A 48 0.87 -11.10 -11.17
C GLY A 48 0.24 -9.72 -11.43
N ASN A 49 0.93 -8.64 -11.05
CA ASN A 49 0.52 -7.26 -11.36
C ASN A 49 1.76 -6.35 -11.58
N PRO A 50 2.35 -6.32 -12.78
CA PRO A 50 3.57 -5.56 -13.08
C PRO A 50 3.51 -4.08 -12.73
N ALA A 51 2.37 -3.41 -12.95
CA ALA A 51 2.20 -2.00 -12.67
C ALA A 51 2.40 -1.66 -11.19
N VAL A 52 1.83 -2.49 -10.29
CA VAL A 52 2.01 -2.32 -8.84
C VAL A 52 3.47 -2.53 -8.42
N TRP A 53 4.16 -3.49 -9.04
CA TRP A 53 5.58 -3.71 -8.77
C TRP A 53 6.43 -2.49 -9.17
N TRP A 54 6.15 -1.90 -10.33
CA TRP A 54 6.86 -0.72 -10.82
C TRP A 54 6.65 0.51 -9.92
N ILE A 55 5.41 0.78 -9.53
CA ILE A 55 5.09 1.81 -8.51
C ILE A 55 5.83 1.50 -7.19
N GLY A 56 5.90 0.23 -6.82
CA GLY A 56 6.63 -0.26 -5.65
C GLY A 56 8.09 0.16 -5.62
N GLN A 57 8.80 0.13 -6.76
CA GLN A 57 10.21 0.56 -6.83
C GLN A 57 10.38 2.03 -6.43
N ILE A 58 9.50 2.90 -6.91
CA ILE A 58 9.49 4.32 -6.58
C ILE A 58 9.18 4.51 -5.10
N MET A 59 8.17 3.82 -4.59
CA MET A 59 7.78 3.89 -3.17
C MET A 59 8.88 3.41 -2.24
N THR A 60 9.57 2.30 -2.56
CA THR A 60 10.70 1.80 -1.77
C THR A 60 11.83 2.82 -1.69
N TYR A 61 12.12 3.54 -2.78
CA TYR A 61 13.16 4.57 -2.77
C TYR A 61 12.78 5.80 -1.93
N ILE A 62 11.52 6.26 -2.06
CA ILE A 62 11.01 7.43 -1.33
C ILE A 62 10.90 7.14 0.17
N LEU A 63 10.44 5.95 0.55
CA LEU A 63 10.15 5.57 1.93
C LEU A 63 11.36 5.05 2.71
N ARG A 64 12.59 5.26 2.24
CA ARG A 64 13.79 4.87 3.00
C ARG A 64 13.81 5.62 4.33
N PRO A 65 13.77 4.91 5.47
CA PRO A 65 13.70 5.57 6.76
C PRO A 65 15.03 6.25 7.10
N GLN A 66 14.93 7.37 7.78
CA GLN A 66 16.09 7.94 8.47
C GLN A 66 16.47 7.04 9.66
N PRO A 67 17.73 7.05 10.13
CA PRO A 67 18.17 6.15 11.21
C PRO A 67 17.27 6.17 12.45
N GLN A 68 16.81 7.36 12.87
CA GLN A 68 15.91 7.50 14.01
C GLN A 68 14.54 6.85 13.79
N LEU A 69 14.00 6.94 12.57
CA LEU A 69 12.73 6.30 12.23
C LEU A 69 12.88 4.78 12.19
N GLN A 70 14.00 4.27 11.67
CA GLN A 70 14.29 2.84 11.67
C GLN A 70 14.38 2.30 13.10
N GLU A 71 15.13 2.96 13.99
CA GLU A 71 15.24 2.57 15.40
C GLU A 71 13.87 2.57 16.10
N PHE A 72 13.04 3.58 15.82
CA PHE A 72 11.67 3.64 16.33
C PHE A 72 10.85 2.44 15.85
N MET A 73 10.86 2.15 14.54
CA MET A 73 10.12 1.03 13.97
C MET A 73 10.57 -0.32 14.55
N ASP A 74 11.88 -0.53 14.73
CA ASP A 74 12.43 -1.77 15.28
C ASP A 74 11.99 -1.96 16.74
N LYS A 75 12.05 -0.89 17.54
CA LYS A 75 11.63 -0.89 18.94
C LYS A 75 10.13 -1.20 19.08
N GLU A 76 9.28 -0.54 18.31
CA GLU A 76 7.83 -0.76 18.38
C GLU A 76 7.44 -2.15 17.86
N THR A 77 8.10 -2.63 16.80
CA THR A 77 7.90 -3.99 16.28
C THR A 77 8.22 -5.05 17.34
N ALA A 78 9.32 -4.85 18.09
CA ALA A 78 9.69 -5.72 19.20
C ALA A 78 8.70 -5.62 20.37
N ALA A 79 8.29 -4.39 20.75
CA ALA A 79 7.35 -4.16 21.84
C ALA A 79 5.96 -4.76 21.57
N LEU A 80 5.50 -4.71 20.32
CA LEU A 80 4.24 -5.32 19.87
C LEU A 80 4.30 -6.86 19.79
N GLY A 81 5.50 -7.46 19.86
CA GLY A 81 5.67 -8.89 19.60
C GLY A 81 5.28 -9.27 18.16
N PHE A 82 5.50 -8.36 17.21
CA PHE A 82 5.10 -8.54 15.81
C PHE A 82 5.84 -9.73 15.20
N THR A 83 5.11 -10.83 14.95
CA THR A 83 5.67 -12.11 14.54
C THR A 83 4.77 -12.81 13.53
N HIS A 84 5.37 -13.59 12.63
CA HIS A 84 4.66 -14.30 11.56
C HIS A 84 4.21 -15.73 11.99
N PRO A 85 3.16 -16.28 11.37
CA PRO A 85 2.25 -15.64 10.42
C PRO A 85 1.33 -14.62 11.11
N ILE A 86 1.01 -13.53 10.39
CA ILE A 86 0.13 -12.44 10.84
C ILE A 86 -0.60 -11.86 9.63
N VAL A 87 -1.88 -11.54 9.80
CA VAL A 87 -2.70 -10.86 8.79
C VAL A 87 -2.82 -9.38 9.16
N GLY A 88 -2.51 -8.49 8.22
CA GLY A 88 -2.73 -7.06 8.39
C GLY A 88 -4.14 -6.67 7.98
N ILE A 89 -4.86 -5.98 8.85
CA ILE A 89 -6.20 -5.43 8.58
C ILE A 89 -6.13 -3.93 8.77
N HIS A 90 -6.54 -3.18 7.75
CA HIS A 90 -6.68 -1.72 7.83
C HIS A 90 -8.16 -1.34 7.71
N VAL A 91 -8.73 -0.81 8.79
CA VAL A 91 -10.12 -0.33 8.83
C VAL A 91 -10.11 1.18 8.88
N ARG A 92 -10.57 1.82 7.81
CA ARG A 92 -10.65 3.29 7.68
C ARG A 92 -12.11 3.71 7.80
N ARG A 93 -12.46 4.48 8.83
CA ARG A 93 -13.83 4.95 9.08
C ARG A 93 -13.95 6.47 8.96
N THR A 94 -13.49 7.20 9.97
CA THR A 94 -13.81 8.62 10.26
C THR A 94 -14.20 9.51 9.06
N ASP A 95 -13.23 10.17 8.43
CA ASP A 95 -13.39 11.12 7.34
C ASP A 95 -13.93 10.49 6.04
N LYS A 96 -13.56 9.22 5.79
CA LYS A 96 -13.90 8.49 4.56
C LYS A 96 -15.38 8.12 4.45
N LEU A 97 -16.07 7.88 5.56
CA LEU A 97 -17.50 7.56 5.57
C LEU A 97 -18.39 8.73 5.16
N ILE A 98 -17.89 9.97 5.28
CA ILE A 98 -18.67 11.17 4.97
C ILE A 98 -18.81 11.37 3.45
N ARG A 99 -17.85 10.88 2.64
CA ARG A 99 -17.77 11.21 1.21
C ARG A 99 -17.42 10.07 0.26
N ASP A 100 -16.58 9.13 0.65
CA ASP A 100 -15.84 8.29 -0.32
C ASP A 100 -15.98 6.77 -0.11
N ALA A 101 -16.48 6.31 1.03
CA ALA A 101 -16.57 4.87 1.35
C ALA A 101 -17.82 4.51 2.16
N LYS A 102 -18.17 3.22 2.14
CA LYS A 102 -19.25 2.65 2.98
C LYS A 102 -18.69 2.17 4.32
N PHE A 103 -19.56 2.10 5.32
CA PHE A 103 -19.23 1.46 6.59
C PHE A 103 -19.15 -0.04 6.41
N HIS A 104 -18.05 -0.62 6.85
CA HIS A 104 -17.81 -2.06 6.89
C HIS A 104 -17.52 -2.47 8.33
N GLY A 105 -18.32 -3.41 8.84
CA GLY A 105 -18.12 -4.00 10.17
C GLY A 105 -16.84 -4.83 10.21
N ILE A 106 -16.26 -5.04 11.40
CA ILE A 106 -15.01 -5.80 11.53
C ILE A 106 -15.17 -7.24 11.05
N GLU A 107 -16.36 -7.81 11.20
CA GLU A 107 -16.71 -9.17 10.82
C GLU A 107 -16.47 -9.43 9.33
N GLU A 108 -16.73 -8.45 8.47
CA GLU A 108 -16.50 -8.58 7.02
C GLU A 108 -15.02 -8.80 6.71
N TYR A 109 -14.12 -8.12 7.41
CA TYR A 109 -12.67 -8.32 7.29
C TYR A 109 -12.24 -9.67 7.89
N MET A 110 -12.91 -10.13 8.94
CA MET A 110 -12.61 -11.39 9.61
C MET A 110 -12.94 -12.61 8.75
N VAL A 111 -13.94 -12.53 7.85
CA VAL A 111 -14.23 -13.60 6.89
C VAL A 111 -12.98 -13.94 6.06
N TYR A 112 -12.35 -12.94 5.44
CA TYR A 112 -11.17 -13.16 4.61
C TYR A 112 -9.93 -13.55 5.42
N THR A 113 -9.84 -13.05 6.66
CA THR A 113 -8.75 -13.40 7.59
C THR A 113 -8.84 -14.88 7.98
N GLU A 114 -10.05 -15.36 8.27
CA GLU A 114 -10.33 -16.75 8.58
C GLU A 114 -10.00 -17.66 7.39
N GLU A 115 -10.47 -17.32 6.18
CA GLU A 115 -10.17 -18.07 4.96
C GLU A 115 -8.66 -18.18 4.70
N PHE A 116 -7.92 -17.07 4.88
CA PHE A 116 -6.46 -17.07 4.73
C PHE A 116 -5.80 -18.07 5.70
N TYR A 117 -6.18 -18.04 6.98
CA TYR A 117 -5.60 -18.95 7.96
C TYR A 117 -5.96 -20.41 7.71
N GLN A 118 -7.21 -20.68 7.32
CA GLN A 118 -7.64 -22.03 6.93
C GLN A 118 -6.82 -22.58 5.76
N GLU A 119 -6.52 -21.77 4.75
CA GLU A 119 -5.65 -22.17 3.64
C GLU A 119 -4.19 -22.36 4.06
N LEU A 120 -3.68 -21.48 4.93
CA LEU A 120 -2.31 -21.55 5.44
C LEU A 120 -2.08 -22.80 6.30
N GLU A 121 -3.04 -23.14 7.15
CA GLU A 121 -2.99 -24.30 8.05
C GLU A 121 -2.96 -25.64 7.33
N LYS A 122 -3.43 -25.69 6.07
CA LYS A 122 -3.27 -26.86 5.20
C LYS A 122 -1.82 -27.13 4.81
N ARG A 123 -0.94 -26.12 4.90
CA ARG A 123 0.44 -26.14 4.40
C ARG A 123 1.48 -26.06 5.51
N GLN A 124 1.14 -25.47 6.65
CA GLN A 124 2.03 -25.31 7.80
C GLN A 124 1.26 -25.22 9.12
N ALA A 125 1.91 -25.53 10.23
CA ALA A 125 1.31 -25.34 11.55
C ALA A 125 1.19 -23.85 11.90
N VAL A 126 0.02 -23.44 12.37
CA VAL A 126 -0.24 -22.07 12.86
C VAL A 126 -0.73 -22.17 14.31
N PRO A 127 0.16 -22.04 15.32
CA PRO A 127 -0.22 -22.22 16.71
C PRO A 127 -1.09 -21.07 17.24
N VAL A 128 -0.94 -19.87 16.66
CA VAL A 128 -1.71 -18.67 17.03
C VAL A 128 -2.00 -17.88 15.75
N ARG A 129 -3.27 -17.64 15.47
CA ARG A 129 -3.72 -16.73 14.42
C ARG A 129 -3.58 -15.29 14.92
N ARG A 130 -2.70 -14.51 14.29
CA ARG A 130 -2.40 -13.13 14.69
C ARG A 130 -3.01 -12.14 13.71
N ILE A 131 -3.42 -10.98 14.22
CA ILE A 131 -3.95 -9.88 13.42
C ILE A 131 -3.24 -8.60 13.83
N PHE A 132 -2.71 -7.87 12.85
CA PHE A 132 -2.26 -6.49 13.04
C PHE A 132 -3.36 -5.54 12.56
N LEU A 133 -4.05 -4.90 13.49
CA LEU A 133 -5.17 -4.00 13.21
C LEU A 133 -4.71 -2.55 13.18
N ALA A 134 -4.75 -1.92 12.00
CA ALA A 134 -4.61 -0.49 11.83
C ALA A 134 -5.99 0.15 11.65
N THR A 135 -6.30 1.18 12.45
CA THR A 135 -7.60 1.86 12.40
C THR A 135 -7.49 3.30 12.85
N ASP A 136 -8.36 4.16 12.33
CA ASP A 136 -8.55 5.53 12.79
C ASP A 136 -9.69 5.67 13.83
N GLU A 137 -10.35 4.57 14.18
CA GLU A 137 -11.37 4.51 15.23
C GLU A 137 -10.86 3.71 16.45
N ALA A 138 -10.66 4.40 17.58
CA ALA A 138 -10.10 3.82 18.80
C ALA A 138 -10.96 2.70 19.42
N SER A 139 -12.29 2.79 19.32
CA SER A 139 -13.22 1.78 19.84
C SER A 139 -13.12 0.43 19.14
N LEU A 140 -12.59 0.38 17.92
CA LEU A 140 -12.59 -0.82 17.10
C LEU A 140 -11.70 -1.93 17.67
N LEU A 141 -10.61 -1.60 18.36
CA LEU A 141 -9.74 -2.62 18.95
C LEU A 141 -10.48 -3.44 20.01
N GLU A 142 -11.27 -2.79 20.86
CA GLU A 142 -12.05 -3.46 21.89
C GLU A 142 -13.26 -4.20 21.32
N GLU A 143 -13.83 -3.70 20.23
CA GLU A 143 -14.85 -4.42 19.46
C GLU A 143 -14.28 -5.72 18.86
N ALA A 144 -13.14 -5.63 18.18
CA ALA A 144 -12.50 -6.75 17.50
C ALA A 144 -12.03 -7.85 18.46
N LYS A 145 -11.66 -7.51 19.71
CA LYS A 145 -11.30 -8.52 20.72
C LYS A 145 -12.48 -9.28 21.31
N LYS A 146 -13.69 -8.70 21.24
CA LYS A 146 -14.91 -9.27 21.85
C LYS A 146 -15.68 -10.18 20.90
N LYS A 147 -15.51 -9.96 19.59
CA LYS A 147 -16.15 -10.75 18.52
C LYS A 147 -15.21 -11.87 18.10
#